data_AF-A0A1J1HIA6-F1
#
_entry.id   AF-A0A1J1HIA6-F1
#
_cell.length_a   1.000
_cell.length_b   1.000
_cell.length_c   1.000
_cell.angle_alpha   90.00
_cell.angle_beta   90.00
_cell.angle_gamma   90.00
#
_symmetry.space_group_name_H-M   'P 1'
#
loop_
_entity.id
_entity.type
_entity.pdbx_description
1 polymer ?
#
loop_
_entity_poly.entity_id
_entity_poly.type
_entity_poly.pdbx_seq_one_letter_code
_entity_poly.pdbx_strand_id
1 'polypeptide(L)'
;MKLKFYVLNRDSSLFTCFVIRTDLGVNTYLLGYKTSKQLETSRIFCLNPYSFHMFLNELNNCPTYHRAVAINIKRSSDPYVIQLVQCKSEFIDKTWGEIIRLLIWEQLEIDHMMSWLSTLGGAFSALGDYFETSAEIAGKISIQQMRLAFRLGDPGLRSRCLLYFSISLIQKHEFKIAQKIIKSQYEFAKQHDDVRLIKMCLGIWSKLQWTHKISRQSKKAQVIK
;
A
#
# COMPACT_ATOMS: atom_id res chain seq x y z
N MET A 1 10.67 -5.44 -42.04
CA MET A 1 11.87 -6.30 -42.21
C MET A 1 11.78 -7.46 -41.22
N LYS A 2 12.15 -8.69 -41.60
CA LYS A 2 12.00 -9.87 -40.72
C LYS A 2 13.33 -10.23 -40.06
N LEU A 3 13.40 -10.16 -38.74
CA LEU A 3 14.55 -10.66 -37.96
C LEU A 3 14.26 -12.09 -37.53
N LYS A 4 15.20 -13.02 -37.78
CA LYS A 4 15.07 -14.42 -37.37
C LYS A 4 16.10 -14.71 -36.28
N PHE A 5 15.63 -15.04 -35.09
CA PHE A 5 16.43 -15.56 -33.98
C PHE A 5 16.05 -17.02 -33.77
N TYR A 6 16.96 -17.84 -33.24
CA TYR A 6 16.65 -19.21 -32.83
C TYR A 6 16.93 -19.32 -31.34
N VAL A 7 15.94 -19.68 -30.54
CA VAL A 7 16.11 -19.85 -29.09
C VAL A 7 16.23 -21.33 -28.77
N LEU A 8 17.27 -21.69 -28.01
CA LEU A 8 17.46 -23.04 -27.49
C LEU A 8 17.00 -23.10 -26.04
N ASN A 9 16.09 -24.03 -25.72
CA ASN A 9 15.75 -24.39 -24.35
C ASN A 9 16.62 -25.57 -23.91
N ARG A 10 17.05 -25.59 -22.64
CA ARG A 10 18.14 -26.45 -22.13
C ARG A 10 17.87 -27.95 -22.27
N ASP A 11 16.59 -28.34 -22.34
CA ASP A 11 16.16 -29.74 -22.31
C ASP A 11 15.74 -30.29 -23.69
N SER A 12 15.95 -29.54 -24.77
CA SER A 12 15.50 -29.95 -26.12
C SER A 12 16.62 -29.83 -27.15
N SER A 13 16.85 -30.87 -27.94
CA SER A 13 17.64 -30.83 -29.18
C SER A 13 16.95 -30.06 -30.32
N LEU A 14 15.91 -29.29 -29.98
CA LEU A 14 15.02 -28.57 -30.87
C LEU A 14 15.22 -27.06 -30.67
N PHE A 15 15.51 -26.36 -31.76
CA PHE A 15 15.64 -24.91 -31.76
C PHE A 15 14.29 -24.26 -32.06
N THR A 16 13.80 -23.40 -31.18
CA THR A 16 12.57 -22.63 -31.42
C THR A 16 12.94 -21.39 -32.21
N CYS A 17 12.61 -21.32 -33.50
CA CYS A 17 12.81 -20.11 -34.29
C CYS A 17 11.80 -19.03 -33.88
N PHE A 18 12.28 -17.83 -33.61
CA PHE A 18 11.50 -16.61 -33.42
C PHE A 18 11.71 -15.69 -34.61
N VAL A 19 10.65 -15.41 -35.36
CA VAL A 19 10.70 -14.43 -36.46
C VAL A 19 9.98 -13.16 -36.01
N ILE A 20 10.72 -12.11 -35.69
CA ILE A 20 10.15 -10.79 -35.39
C ILE A 20 9.85 -10.11 -36.74
N ARG A 21 8.56 -9.99 -37.09
CA ARG A 21 8.05 -9.18 -38.21
C ARG A 21 7.43 -7.90 -37.63
N THR A 22 7.90 -6.73 -38.08
CA THR A 22 7.40 -5.43 -37.59
C THR A 22 6.52 -4.68 -38.60
N ASP A 23 6.05 -5.36 -39.65
CA ASP A 23 5.33 -4.68 -40.74
C ASP A 23 3.84 -4.42 -40.41
N LEU A 24 3.32 -5.05 -39.36
CA LEU A 24 1.98 -4.85 -38.78
C LEU A 24 2.16 -5.01 -37.27
N GLY A 25 1.48 -4.22 -36.44
CA GLY A 25 1.58 -4.22 -34.97
C GLY A 25 1.10 -5.51 -34.28
N VAL A 26 1.44 -6.67 -34.83
CA VAL A 26 1.10 -8.02 -34.40
C VAL A 26 2.38 -8.85 -34.42
N ASN A 27 2.91 -9.14 -33.23
CA ASN A 27 4.00 -10.10 -33.03
C ASN A 27 3.55 -11.46 -33.56
N THR A 28 3.99 -11.84 -34.76
CA THR A 28 3.73 -13.19 -35.29
C THR A 28 4.84 -14.13 -34.87
N TYR A 29 4.62 -14.86 -33.79
CA TYR A 29 5.50 -15.94 -33.34
C TYR A 29 5.33 -17.15 -34.26
N LEU A 30 6.14 -17.26 -35.31
CA LEU A 30 6.19 -18.49 -36.10
C LEU A 30 7.13 -19.49 -35.42
N LEU A 31 6.56 -20.45 -34.68
CA LEU A 31 7.30 -21.61 -34.19
C LEU A 31 7.78 -22.44 -35.39
N GLY A 32 9.07 -22.38 -35.69
CA GLY A 32 9.73 -23.29 -36.61
C GLY A 32 10.83 -24.05 -35.88
N TYR A 33 10.88 -25.37 -36.02
CA TYR A 33 11.95 -26.21 -35.47
C TYR A 33 13.05 -26.42 -36.52
N LYS A 34 14.31 -26.25 -36.13
CA LYS A 34 15.48 -26.71 -36.91
C LYS A 34 16.28 -27.72 -36.09
N THR A 35 16.90 -28.69 -36.76
CA THR A 35 17.77 -29.71 -36.16
C THR A 35 19.21 -29.20 -35.99
N SER A 36 19.95 -29.72 -34.99
CA SER A 36 21.28 -29.22 -34.62
C SER A 36 22.33 -29.23 -35.74
N LYS A 37 22.25 -30.18 -36.68
CA LYS A 37 23.13 -30.24 -37.86
C LYS A 37 23.04 -29.02 -38.77
N GLN A 38 21.95 -28.26 -38.75
CA GLN A 38 21.77 -27.06 -39.58
C GLN A 38 22.32 -25.77 -38.93
N LEU A 39 22.84 -25.84 -37.71
CA LEU A 39 23.26 -24.68 -36.91
C LEU A 39 24.72 -24.79 -36.44
N GLU A 40 25.51 -25.71 -37.00
CA GLU A 40 26.91 -25.95 -36.62
C GLU A 40 27.83 -24.72 -36.84
N THR A 41 27.47 -23.79 -37.73
CA THR A 41 28.21 -22.53 -37.97
C THR A 41 27.57 -21.30 -37.30
N SER A 42 26.60 -21.50 -36.41
CA SER A 42 25.84 -20.40 -35.82
C SER A 42 26.56 -19.72 -34.66
N ARG A 43 26.38 -18.39 -34.55
CA ARG A 43 26.85 -17.63 -33.39
C ARG A 43 25.85 -17.80 -32.26
N ILE A 44 26.29 -18.42 -31.16
CA ILE A 44 25.45 -18.67 -29.97
C ILE A 44 25.67 -17.56 -28.95
N PHE A 45 24.60 -16.90 -28.54
CA PHE A 45 24.56 -15.94 -27.45
C PHE A 45 23.85 -16.55 -26.25
N CYS A 46 24.57 -16.70 -25.13
CA CYS A 46 23.98 -17.14 -23.89
C CYS A 46 23.39 -15.96 -23.13
N LEU A 47 22.07 -15.91 -22.98
CA LEU A 47 21.36 -14.86 -22.25
C LEU A 47 20.53 -15.49 -21.13
N ASN A 48 20.42 -14.80 -20.00
CA ASN A 48 19.39 -15.14 -19.02
C ASN A 48 18.01 -14.62 -19.53
N PRO A 49 16.89 -15.19 -19.04
CA PRO A 49 15.55 -14.78 -19.47
C PRO A 49 15.25 -13.28 -19.30
N TYR A 50 15.79 -12.64 -18.26
CA TYR A 50 15.60 -11.21 -18.01
C TYR A 50 16.30 -10.33 -19.05
N SER A 51 17.58 -10.56 -19.31
CA SER A 51 18.34 -9.87 -20.35
C SER A 51 17.73 -10.09 -21.72
N PHE A 52 17.18 -11.29 -21.99
CA PHE A 52 16.44 -11.55 -23.21
C PHE A 52 15.12 -10.75 -23.28
N HIS A 53 14.38 -10.68 -22.18
CA HIS A 53 13.17 -9.85 -22.08
C HIS A 53 13.48 -8.36 -22.31
N MET A 54 14.50 -7.82 -21.64
CA MET A 54 14.95 -6.44 -21.82
C MET A 54 15.38 -6.18 -23.26
N PHE A 55 16.14 -7.09 -23.87
CA PHE A 55 16.52 -7.02 -25.27
C PHE A 55 15.30 -6.96 -26.21
N LEU A 56 14.29 -7.81 -25.99
CA LEU A 56 13.05 -7.77 -26.76
C LEU A 56 12.28 -6.46 -26.55
N ASN A 57 12.24 -5.96 -25.32
CA ASN A 57 11.58 -4.71 -24.98
C ASN A 57 12.24 -3.51 -25.70
N GLU A 58 13.57 -3.45 -25.69
CA GLU A 58 14.34 -2.43 -26.42
C GLU A 58 14.18 -2.54 -27.93
N LEU A 59 14.15 -3.74 -28.50
CA LEU A 59 13.87 -3.94 -29.92
C LEU A 59 12.49 -3.42 -30.34
N ASN A 60 11.50 -3.55 -29.47
CA ASN A 60 10.13 -3.12 -29.77
C ASN A 60 9.95 -1.62 -29.58
N ASN A 61 10.56 -1.05 -28.53
CA ASN A 61 10.29 0.34 -28.12
C ASN A 61 11.29 1.35 -28.69
N CYS A 62 12.47 0.91 -29.16
CA CYS A 62 13.53 1.79 -29.64
C CYS A 62 13.86 1.54 -31.14
N PRO A 63 13.30 2.36 -32.07
CA PRO A 63 13.51 2.16 -33.51
C PRO A 63 14.96 2.28 -33.96
N THR A 64 15.77 3.13 -33.31
CA THR A 64 17.20 3.30 -33.58
C THR A 64 17.98 2.04 -33.19
N TYR A 65 17.71 1.49 -32.00
CA TYR A 65 18.29 0.23 -31.54
C TYR A 65 17.91 -0.93 -32.47
N HIS A 66 16.63 -1.03 -32.84
CA HIS A 66 16.15 -2.03 -33.80
C HIS A 66 16.88 -1.94 -35.15
N ARG A 67 17.04 -0.75 -35.72
CA ARG A 67 17.77 -0.56 -37.00
C ARG A 67 19.24 -0.96 -36.88
N ALA A 68 19.91 -0.62 -35.78
CA ALA A 68 21.29 -1.00 -35.55
C ALA A 68 21.46 -2.53 -35.47
N VAL A 69 20.57 -3.21 -34.73
CA VAL A 69 20.55 -4.67 -34.65
C VAL A 69 20.24 -5.29 -36.02
N ALA A 70 19.28 -4.74 -36.75
CA ALA A 70 18.94 -5.16 -38.10
C ALA A 70 20.10 -5.09 -39.10
N ILE A 71 20.87 -4.00 -39.07
CA ILE A 71 22.05 -3.82 -39.93
C ILE A 71 23.14 -4.83 -39.57
N ASN A 72 23.41 -5.01 -38.27
CA ASN A 72 24.41 -5.97 -37.80
C ASN A 72 24.03 -7.41 -38.16
N ILE A 73 22.75 -7.77 -38.04
CA ILE A 73 22.28 -9.11 -38.40
C ILE A 73 22.38 -9.34 -39.91
N LYS A 74 22.08 -8.34 -40.75
CA LYS A 74 22.22 -8.44 -42.22
C LYS A 74 23.67 -8.55 -42.69
N ARG A 75 24.61 -7.97 -41.96
CA ARG A 75 26.05 -8.06 -42.27
C ARG A 75 26.63 -9.44 -42.00
N SER A 76 25.99 -10.22 -41.14
CA SER A 76 26.37 -11.61 -40.85
C SER A 76 25.57 -12.56 -41.72
N SER A 77 26.25 -13.47 -42.43
CA SER A 77 25.57 -14.55 -43.16
C SER A 77 25.13 -15.70 -42.25
N ASP A 78 25.72 -15.77 -41.04
CA ASP A 78 25.48 -16.86 -40.09
C ASP A 78 24.23 -16.65 -39.25
N PRO A 79 23.50 -17.73 -38.90
CA PRO A 79 22.36 -17.65 -37.98
C PRO A 79 22.81 -17.23 -36.58
N TYR A 80 21.99 -16.40 -35.94
CA TYR A 80 22.14 -16.09 -34.51
C TYR A 80 21.22 -16.98 -33.68
N VAL A 81 21.83 -17.69 -32.73
CA VAL A 81 21.13 -18.53 -31.77
C VAL A 81 21.22 -17.87 -30.40
N ILE A 82 20.11 -17.73 -29.70
CA ILE A 82 20.07 -17.27 -28.32
C ILE A 82 19.80 -18.48 -27.43
N GLN A 83 20.77 -18.90 -26.63
CA GLN A 83 20.58 -19.95 -25.66
C GLN A 83 20.13 -19.34 -24.35
N LEU A 84 18.96 -19.73 -23.86
CA LEU A 84 18.49 -19.30 -22.54
C LEU A 84 19.21 -20.10 -21.46
N VAL A 85 19.99 -19.40 -20.64
CA VAL A 85 20.69 -20.00 -19.50
C VAL A 85 19.94 -19.66 -18.22
N GLN A 86 19.76 -20.67 -17.36
CA GLN A 86 19.15 -20.47 -16.05
C GLN A 86 19.92 -19.39 -15.27
N CYS A 87 19.18 -18.45 -14.70
CA CYS A 87 19.78 -17.40 -13.89
C CYS A 87 20.41 -18.03 -12.64
N LYS A 88 21.67 -17.70 -12.35
CA LYS A 88 22.38 -18.22 -11.16
C LYS A 88 21.83 -17.65 -9.85
N SER A 89 21.15 -16.52 -9.92
CA SER A 89 20.46 -15.89 -8.79
C SER A 89 19.00 -15.66 -9.17
N GLU A 90 18.08 -16.03 -8.28
CA GLU A 90 16.69 -15.62 -8.39
C GLU A 90 16.62 -14.09 -8.47
N PHE A 91 15.91 -13.57 -9.47
CA PHE A 91 15.67 -12.15 -9.66
C PHE A 91 14.57 -11.68 -8.70
N ILE A 92 14.76 -11.94 -7.40
CA ILE A 92 13.93 -11.39 -6.35
C ILE A 92 14.58 -10.07 -5.96
N ASP A 93 13.80 -9.00 -6.03
CA ASP A 93 14.24 -7.70 -5.56
C ASP A 93 14.32 -7.73 -4.03
N LYS A 94 15.49 -8.12 -3.51
CA LYS A 94 15.73 -8.23 -2.07
C LYS A 94 15.64 -6.88 -1.38
N THR A 95 15.99 -5.80 -2.07
CA THR A 95 15.95 -4.44 -1.52
C THR A 95 14.52 -4.00 -1.29
N TRP A 96 13.65 -4.12 -2.30
CA TRP A 96 12.23 -3.83 -2.14
C TRP A 96 11.54 -4.83 -1.22
N GLY A 97 11.94 -6.10 -1.24
CA GLY A 97 11.47 -7.11 -0.30
C GLY A 97 11.73 -6.70 1.16
N GLU A 98 12.92 -6.18 1.45
CA GLU A 98 13.26 -5.70 2.79
C GLU A 98 12.50 -4.44 3.19
N ILE A 99 12.33 -3.48 2.26
CA ILE A 99 11.53 -2.26 2.50
C ILE A 99 10.07 -2.64 2.81
N ILE A 100 9.47 -3.50 1.98
CA ILE A 100 8.09 -3.98 2.17
C ILE A 100 7.98 -4.71 3.51
N ARG A 101 8.95 -5.57 3.85
CA ARG A 101 8.98 -6.27 5.13
C ARG A 101 8.93 -5.30 6.30
N LEU A 102 9.76 -4.25 6.30
CA LEU A 102 9.78 -3.23 7.35
C LEU A 102 8.46 -2.46 7.45
N LEU A 103 7.88 -2.06 6.31
CA LEU A 103 6.60 -1.34 6.28
C LEU A 103 5.44 -2.20 6.80
N ILE A 104 5.42 -3.49 6.45
CA ILE A 104 4.41 -4.44 6.95
C ILE A 104 4.56 -4.60 8.46
N TRP A 105 5.79 -4.74 8.98
CA TRP A 105 6.02 -4.84 10.41
C TRP A 105 5.58 -3.59 11.16
N GLU A 106 5.93 -2.40 10.65
CA GLU A 106 5.47 -1.13 11.25
C GLU A 106 3.93 -1.06 11.27
N GLN A 107 3.27 -1.41 10.17
CA GLN A 107 1.82 -1.42 10.08
C GLN A 107 1.20 -2.37 11.12
N LEU A 108 1.72 -3.60 11.23
CA LEU A 108 1.24 -4.60 12.18
C LEU A 108 1.43 -4.14 13.63
N GLU A 109 2.57 -3.56 13.96
CA GLU A 109 2.84 -3.02 15.29
C GLU A 109 1.88 -1.88 15.64
N ILE A 110 1.66 -0.96 14.70
CA ILE A 110 0.72 0.14 14.91
C ILE A 110 -0.70 -0.38 15.11
N ASP A 111 -1.16 -1.34 14.30
CA ASP A 111 -2.50 -1.92 14.42
C ASP A 111 -2.68 -2.66 15.75
N HIS A 112 -1.65 -3.40 16.18
CA HIS A 112 -1.63 -4.06 17.49
C HIS A 112 -1.71 -3.04 18.63
N MET A 113 -0.91 -1.98 18.60
CA MET A 113 -0.97 -0.90 19.59
C MET A 113 -2.33 -0.20 19.61
N MET A 114 -2.92 0.07 18.45
CA MET A 114 -4.25 0.67 18.36
C MET A 114 -5.34 -0.22 18.99
N SER A 115 -5.25 -1.54 18.82
CA SER A 115 -6.17 -2.50 19.44
C SER A 115 -6.09 -2.47 20.97
N TRP A 116 -4.87 -2.50 21.52
CA TRP A 116 -4.64 -2.43 22.96
C TRP A 116 -5.09 -1.10 23.55
N LEU A 117 -4.71 0.02 22.92
CA LEU A 117 -5.10 1.35 23.38
C LEU A 117 -6.62 1.57 23.29
N SER A 118 -7.31 0.98 22.31
CA SER A 118 -8.77 1.07 22.21
C SER A 118 -9.46 0.34 23.35
N THR A 119 -8.93 -0.83 23.73
CA THR A 119 -9.46 -1.63 24.84
C THR A 119 -9.23 -0.93 26.17
N LEU A 120 -8.01 -0.47 26.42
CA LEU A 120 -7.65 0.25 27.65
C LEU A 120 -8.35 1.61 27.74
N GLY A 121 -8.42 2.35 26.63
CA GLY A 121 -9.11 3.63 26.54
C GLY A 121 -10.61 3.51 26.79
N GLY A 122 -11.24 2.44 26.27
CA GLY A 122 -12.64 2.13 26.58
C GLY A 122 -12.88 1.86 28.08
N ALA A 123 -12.00 1.07 28.71
CA ALA A 123 -12.09 0.77 30.15
C ALA A 123 -11.92 2.03 31.03
N PHE A 124 -10.88 2.84 30.79
CA PHE A 124 -10.69 4.09 31.53
C PHE A 124 -11.78 5.12 31.24
N SER A 125 -12.28 5.18 30.00
CA SER A 125 -13.40 6.06 29.68
C SER A 125 -14.67 5.64 30.42
N ALA A 126 -14.96 4.35 30.57
CA ALA A 126 -16.10 3.90 31.38
C ALA A 126 -15.95 4.30 32.86
N LEU A 127 -14.74 4.20 33.42
CA LEU A 127 -14.44 4.62 34.79
C LEU A 127 -14.40 6.15 34.97
N GLY A 128 -14.15 6.89 33.88
CA GLY A 128 -14.03 8.34 33.87
C GLY A 128 -15.28 9.10 34.27
N ASP A 129 -16.46 8.46 34.24
CA ASP A 129 -17.70 9.05 34.75
C ASP A 129 -17.72 9.13 36.30
N TYR A 130 -16.88 8.34 36.98
CA TYR A 130 -16.79 8.26 38.43
C TYR A 130 -15.50 8.86 38.99
N PHE A 131 -14.39 8.68 38.27
CA PHE A 131 -13.06 9.08 38.70
C PHE A 131 -12.41 10.01 37.68
N GLU A 132 -12.14 11.26 38.07
CA GLU A 132 -11.52 12.25 37.19
C GLU A 132 -10.12 11.81 36.70
N THR A 133 -9.36 11.13 37.54
CA THR A 133 -8.05 10.55 37.18
C THR A 133 -8.16 9.55 36.02
N SER A 134 -9.24 8.75 35.98
CA SER A 134 -9.50 7.81 34.89
C SER A 134 -9.86 8.54 33.59
N ALA A 135 -10.63 9.63 33.69
CA ALA A 135 -10.92 10.48 32.54
C ALA A 135 -9.63 11.11 31.98
N GLU A 136 -8.72 11.57 32.84
CA GLU A 136 -7.42 12.10 32.41
C GLU A 136 -6.57 11.05 31.67
N ILE A 137 -6.52 9.82 32.18
CA ILE A 137 -5.81 8.71 31.54
C ILE A 137 -6.44 8.37 30.18
N ALA A 138 -7.77 8.29 30.10
CA ALA A 138 -8.48 8.05 28.83
C ALA A 138 -8.17 9.15 27.79
N GLY A 139 -8.06 10.40 28.23
CA GLY A 139 -7.64 11.52 27.38
C GLY A 139 -6.21 11.34 26.85
N LYS A 140 -5.27 10.97 27.71
CA LYS A 140 -3.86 10.68 27.33
C LYS A 140 -3.78 9.53 26.31
N ILE A 141 -4.54 8.46 26.53
CA ILE A 141 -4.64 7.33 25.60
C ILE A 141 -5.19 7.79 24.25
N SER A 142 -6.25 8.58 24.24
CA SER A 142 -6.85 9.10 22.99
C SER A 142 -5.86 9.94 22.18
N ILE A 143 -5.00 10.72 22.85
CA ILE A 143 -3.92 11.48 22.20
C ILE A 143 -2.85 10.54 21.61
N GLN A 144 -2.49 9.47 22.32
CA GLN A 144 -1.57 8.46 21.78
C GLN A 144 -2.15 7.76 20.55
N GLN A 145 -3.42 7.36 20.60
CA GLN A 145 -4.13 6.79 19.44
C GLN A 145 -4.15 7.76 18.27
N MET A 146 -4.36 9.05 18.52
CA MET A 146 -4.33 10.06 17.48
C MET A 146 -2.95 10.16 16.81
N ARG A 147 -1.85 10.10 17.57
CA ARG A 147 -0.48 10.10 17.01
C ARG A 147 -0.22 8.90 16.10
N LEU A 148 -0.73 7.72 16.48
CA LEU A 148 -0.66 6.52 15.63
C LEU A 148 -1.51 6.68 14.37
N ALA A 149 -2.74 7.22 14.50
CA ALA A 149 -3.60 7.50 13.35
C ALA A 149 -2.99 8.49 12.35
N PHE A 150 -2.18 9.45 12.82
CA PHE A 150 -1.39 10.32 11.94
C PHE A 150 -0.37 9.53 11.10
N ARG A 151 0.32 8.56 11.69
CA ARG A 151 1.29 7.71 10.98
C ARG A 151 0.62 6.80 9.95
N LEU A 152 -0.56 6.27 10.27
CA LEU A 152 -1.35 5.44 9.35
C LEU A 152 -1.93 6.22 8.16
N GLY A 153 -1.98 7.55 8.25
CA GLY A 153 -2.61 8.37 7.21
C GLY A 153 -4.15 8.20 7.13
N ASP A 154 -4.80 7.63 8.16
CA ASP A 154 -6.25 7.42 8.20
C ASP A 154 -6.96 8.64 8.85
N PRO A 155 -7.63 9.49 8.07
CA PRO A 155 -8.34 10.66 8.59
C PRO A 155 -9.60 10.28 9.38
N GLY A 156 -10.25 9.16 9.05
CA GLY A 156 -11.43 8.66 9.77
C GLY A 156 -11.05 8.14 11.16
N LEU A 157 -9.94 7.41 11.28
CA LEU A 157 -9.40 7.00 12.57
C LEU A 157 -8.99 8.20 13.43
N ARG A 158 -8.35 9.21 12.83
CA ARG A 158 -8.01 10.46 13.53
C ARG A 158 -9.25 11.14 14.09
N SER A 159 -10.32 11.22 13.31
CA SER A 159 -11.58 11.80 13.75
C SER A 159 -12.18 11.03 14.95
N ARG A 160 -12.17 9.70 14.90
CA ARG A 160 -12.60 8.85 16.03
C ARG A 160 -11.77 9.11 17.30
N CYS A 161 -10.45 9.23 17.18
CA CYS A 161 -9.57 9.53 18.32
C CYS A 161 -9.88 10.91 18.94
N LEU A 162 -10.17 11.92 18.12
CA LEU A 162 -10.61 13.23 18.59
C LEU A 162 -11.95 13.16 19.33
N LEU A 163 -12.87 12.31 18.86
CA LEU A 163 -14.13 12.06 19.54
C LEU A 163 -13.92 11.36 20.89
N TYR A 164 -13.05 10.35 20.98
CA TYR A 164 -12.70 9.72 22.26
C TYR A 164 -12.08 10.73 23.24
N PHE A 165 -11.18 11.59 22.75
CA PHE A 165 -10.64 12.67 23.55
C PHE A 165 -11.73 13.63 24.03
N SER A 166 -12.72 13.96 23.20
CA SER A 166 -13.84 14.81 23.61
C SER A 166 -14.69 14.20 24.73
N ILE A 167 -14.82 12.87 24.80
CA ILE A 167 -15.49 12.19 25.93
C ILE A 167 -14.72 12.46 27.22
N SER A 168 -13.39 12.34 27.21
CA SER A 168 -12.57 12.64 28.40
C SER A 168 -12.74 14.10 28.86
N LEU A 169 -12.85 15.05 27.93
CA LEU A 169 -13.12 16.45 28.25
C LEU A 169 -14.50 16.65 28.87
N ILE A 170 -15.54 15.96 28.38
CA ILE A 170 -16.89 16.00 28.97
C ILE A 170 -16.86 15.50 30.42
N GLN A 171 -16.14 14.41 30.67
CA GLN A 171 -15.98 13.80 31.99
C GLN A 171 -15.27 14.76 32.96
N LYS A 172 -14.29 15.51 32.47
CA LYS A 172 -13.59 16.58 33.22
C LYS A 172 -14.36 17.92 33.25
N HIS A 173 -15.60 17.96 32.78
CA HIS A 173 -16.44 19.16 32.71
C HIS A 173 -15.88 20.31 31.83
N GLU A 174 -14.97 20.00 30.92
CA GLU A 174 -14.41 20.94 29.92
C GLU A 174 -15.33 21.05 28.69
N PHE A 175 -16.59 21.37 28.92
CA PHE A 175 -17.65 21.25 27.92
C PHE A 175 -17.45 22.11 26.66
N LYS A 176 -16.87 23.31 26.80
CA LYS A 176 -16.67 24.23 25.67
C LYS A 176 -15.71 23.64 24.62
N ILE A 177 -14.62 23.04 25.09
CA ILE A 177 -13.60 22.45 24.21
C ILE A 177 -14.17 21.19 23.54
N ALA A 178 -14.81 20.32 24.33
CA ALA A 178 -15.49 19.14 23.80
C ALA A 178 -16.50 19.49 22.71
N GLN A 179 -17.33 20.52 22.95
CA GLN A 179 -18.34 20.98 21.99
C GLN A 179 -17.72 21.41 20.65
N LYS A 180 -16.60 22.13 20.69
CA LYS A 180 -15.89 22.59 19.48
C LYS A 180 -15.37 21.39 18.68
N ILE A 181 -14.79 20.41 19.35
CA ILE A 181 -14.26 19.20 18.71
C ILE A 181 -15.41 18.42 18.04
N ILE A 182 -16.48 18.13 18.77
CA ILE A 182 -17.61 17.33 18.25
C ILE A 182 -18.23 17.99 17.02
N LYS A 183 -18.46 19.31 17.04
CA LYS A 183 -18.98 20.03 15.87
C LYS A 183 -18.04 19.93 14.67
N SER A 184 -16.75 20.15 14.88
CA SER A 184 -15.75 20.04 13.82
C SER A 184 -15.72 18.62 13.21
N GLN A 185 -15.79 17.58 14.03
CA GLN A 185 -15.78 16.20 13.55
C GLN A 185 -17.10 15.79 12.88
N TYR A 186 -18.23 16.36 13.32
CA TYR A 186 -19.52 16.15 12.67
C TYR A 186 -19.58 16.75 11.27
N GLU A 187 -19.06 17.97 11.07
CA GLU A 187 -18.96 18.56 9.72
C GLU A 187 -18.00 17.78 8.82
N PHE A 188 -16.85 17.34 9.36
CA PHE A 188 -15.96 16.43 8.64
C PHE A 188 -16.67 15.14 8.22
N ALA A 189 -17.41 14.50 9.15
CA ALA A 189 -18.14 13.27 8.86
C ALA A 189 -19.22 13.47 7.78
N LYS A 190 -19.90 14.61 7.77
CA LYS A 190 -20.86 14.98 6.72
C LYS A 190 -20.21 15.17 5.36
N GLN A 191 -19.06 15.84 5.31
CA GLN A 191 -18.34 16.06 4.05
C GLN A 191 -17.85 14.76 3.40
N HIS A 192 -17.62 13.73 4.22
CA HIS A 192 -17.14 12.42 3.78
C HIS A 192 -18.24 11.34 3.77
N ASP A 193 -19.50 11.70 4.00
CA ASP A 193 -20.64 10.77 4.10
C ASP A 193 -20.42 9.58 5.07
N ASP A 194 -19.63 9.78 6.14
CA ASP A 194 -19.35 8.76 7.13
C ASP A 194 -20.50 8.66 8.15
N VAL A 195 -21.49 7.85 7.81
CA VAL A 195 -22.69 7.59 8.62
C VAL A 195 -22.33 7.10 10.03
N ARG A 196 -21.27 6.30 10.17
CA ARG A 196 -20.86 5.76 11.48
C ARG A 196 -20.31 6.86 12.36
N LEU A 197 -19.44 7.70 11.82
CA LEU A 197 -18.84 8.83 12.54
C LEU A 197 -19.89 9.89 12.91
N ILE A 198 -20.86 10.16 12.02
CA ILE A 198 -22.03 11.00 12.31
C ILE A 198 -22.76 10.48 13.55
N LYS A 199 -23.07 9.18 13.61
CA LYS A 199 -23.75 8.56 14.76
C LYS A 199 -22.91 8.68 16.04
N MET A 200 -21.59 8.51 15.96
CA MET A 200 -20.69 8.71 17.12
C MET A 200 -20.77 10.15 17.64
N CYS A 201 -20.69 11.14 16.75
CA CYS A 201 -20.82 12.56 17.13
C CYS A 201 -22.14 12.84 17.85
N LEU A 202 -23.26 12.33 17.33
CA LEU A 202 -24.59 12.52 17.93
C LEU A 202 -24.70 11.85 19.31
N GLY A 203 -24.15 10.65 19.47
CA GLY A 203 -24.11 9.96 20.76
C GLY A 203 -23.31 10.74 21.80
N ILE A 204 -22.12 11.21 21.44
CA ILE A 204 -21.26 12.00 22.34
C ILE A 204 -21.89 13.36 22.65
N TRP A 205 -22.56 13.98 21.67
CA TRP A 205 -23.30 15.21 21.89
C TRP A 205 -24.41 15.05 22.95
N SER A 206 -25.14 13.94 22.88
CA SER A 206 -26.16 13.60 23.87
C SER A 206 -25.56 13.44 25.27
N LYS A 207 -24.40 12.78 25.38
CA LYS A 207 -23.63 12.69 26.63
C LYS A 207 -23.23 14.06 27.16
N LEU A 208 -22.69 14.94 26.30
CA LEU A 208 -22.33 16.31 26.65
C LEU A 208 -23.52 17.09 27.25
N GLN A 209 -24.67 17.04 26.59
CA GLN A 209 -25.87 17.75 27.03
C GLN A 209 -26.34 17.26 28.41
N TRP A 210 -26.36 15.94 28.61
CA TRP A 210 -26.77 15.32 29.86
C TRP A 210 -25.81 15.69 31.01
N THR A 211 -24.50 15.49 30.83
CA THR A 211 -23.49 15.79 31.87
C THR A 211 -23.47 17.27 32.22
N HIS A 212 -23.60 18.17 31.22
CA HIS A 212 -23.68 19.61 31.45
C HIS A 212 -24.93 20.00 32.26
N LYS A 213 -26.08 19.38 31.98
CA LYS A 213 -27.33 19.62 32.73
C LYS A 213 -27.17 19.23 34.20
N ILE A 214 -26.62 18.05 34.47
CA ILE A 214 -26.38 17.56 35.83
C ILE A 214 -25.40 18.48 36.56
N SER A 215 -24.26 18.82 35.95
CA SER A 215 -23.27 19.71 36.54
C SER A 215 -23.88 21.07 36.94
N ARG A 216 -24.77 21.63 36.10
CA ARG A 216 -25.48 22.88 36.41
C ARG A 216 -26.47 22.75 37.56
N GLN A 217 -27.14 21.61 37.69
CA GLN A 217 -28.06 21.34 38.80
C GLN A 217 -27.32 21.19 40.13
N SER A 218 -26.22 20.44 40.14
CA SER A 218 -25.36 20.26 41.34
C SER A 218 -24.80 21.59 41.82
N LYS A 219 -24.34 22.47 40.92
CA LYS A 219 -23.85 23.81 41.27
C LYS A 219 -24.95 24.69 41.88
N LYS A 220 -26.17 24.64 41.34
CA LYS A 220 -27.30 25.40 41.90
C LYS A 220 -27.67 24.92 43.31
N ALA A 221 -27.63 23.61 43.56
CA ALA A 221 -27.93 23.04 44.88
C ALA A 221 -26.88 23.40 45.95
N GLN A 222 -25.61 23.59 45.54
CA GLN A 222 -24.53 24.02 46.45
C GLN A 222 -24.57 25.51 46.80
N VAL A 223 -25.15 26.35 45.95
CA VAL A 223 -25.25 27.82 46.18
C VAL A 223 -26.43 28.20 47.08
N ILE A 224 -27.38 27.28 47.31
CA ILE A 224 -28.59 27.51 48.13
C ILE A 224 -28.39 27.03 49.59
N LYS A 225 -27.27 26.36 49.89
CA LYS A 225 -26.85 26.02 51.26
C LYS A 225 -25.89 27.06 51.79
#